data_AF-A0A7S1UNN5-F1
#
_entry.id   AF-A0A7S1UNN5-F1
#
_cell.length_a   1.000
_cell.length_b   1.000
_cell.length_c   1.000
_cell.angle_alpha   90.00
_cell.angle_beta   90.00
_cell.angle_gamma   90.00
#
_symmetry.space_group_name_H-M   'P 1'
#
loop_
_entity.id
_entity.type
_entity.pdbx_description
1 polymer ?
#
loop_
_entity_poly.entity_id
_entity_poly.type
_entity_poly.pdbx_seq_one_letter_code
_entity_poly.pdbx_strand_id
1 'polypeptide(L)'
;RIGLLYFAAGLLCGLILSQSMHRHQCSPSTQQAPNIRQQHTHESIGLVNQPKLFSADDGWRLVHIFYGNASHLADNSAIPNNYFLSGIQWFSQLRQDEVIATLLRGKRNGYFVDLAANDAVRISNTYALETHFNWTGLCIEANPMYFASLSYRKCDVVGAVVGAKNMEEVWFKFPNRAGPQGGIVGENFDNKHSSRFDEDRPRFTVKILDVFRRFQTPAVIDYLSLDVEGAEDLIMS
;
A
#
# COMPACT_ATOMS: atom_id res chain seq x y z
N ARG A 1 17.01 -1.38 14.02
CA ARG A 1 16.22 -2.35 14.82
C ARG A 1 14.79 -2.24 14.32
N ILE A 2 14.30 -3.27 13.65
CA ILE A 2 12.96 -3.34 13.08
C ILE A 2 12.02 -3.72 14.23
N GLY A 3 11.03 -2.88 14.53
CA GLY A 3 9.92 -3.24 15.41
C GLY A 3 8.80 -3.78 14.55
N LEU A 4 8.57 -5.09 14.58
CA LEU A 4 7.42 -5.73 13.96
C LEU A 4 6.22 -5.54 14.90
N LEU A 5 5.18 -4.83 14.47
CA LEU A 5 3.89 -4.85 15.17
C LEU A 5 3.03 -5.93 14.52
N TYR A 6 2.75 -6.99 15.29
CA TYR A 6 1.74 -8.00 14.96
C TYR A 6 0.39 -7.50 15.51
N PHE A 7 -0.61 -7.36 14.64
CA PHE A 7 -1.99 -7.15 15.05
C PHE A 7 -2.79 -8.41 14.77
N ALA A 8 -2.66 -9.40 15.65
CA ALA A 8 -3.66 -10.46 15.74
C ALA A 8 -4.95 -9.85 16.29
N ALA A 9 -6.09 -10.19 15.69
CA ALA A 9 -7.40 -9.76 16.14
C ALA A 9 -7.58 -10.00 17.65
N GLY A 10 -7.50 -8.92 18.43
CA GLY A 10 -7.80 -8.91 19.87
C GLY A 10 -6.61 -9.10 20.80
N LEU A 11 -5.88 -8.02 21.11
CA LEU A 11 -5.58 -7.52 22.47
C LEU A 11 -4.50 -6.43 22.37
N LEU A 12 -4.81 -5.21 22.84
CA LEU A 12 -3.81 -4.16 23.05
C LEU A 12 -2.93 -4.48 24.27
N CYS A 13 -1.62 -4.54 24.10
CA CYS A 13 -0.67 -4.28 25.18
C CYS A 13 0.56 -3.55 24.64
N GLY A 14 0.76 -2.30 25.08
CA GLY A 14 1.82 -1.42 24.62
C GLY A 14 3.09 -1.43 25.47
N LEU A 15 4.14 -0.78 24.97
CA LEU A 15 5.20 -0.15 25.76
C LEU A 15 5.95 0.88 24.90
N ILE A 16 6.03 2.11 25.41
CA ILE A 16 6.68 3.29 24.80
C ILE A 16 8.12 3.39 25.33
N LEU A 17 9.09 3.60 24.45
CA LEU A 17 10.39 4.16 24.83
C LEU A 17 10.70 5.38 23.97
N SER A 18 10.74 6.54 24.63
CA SER A 18 11.08 7.85 24.07
C SER A 18 12.57 8.11 24.24
N GLN A 19 13.24 8.60 23.21
CA GLN A 19 14.39 9.49 23.39
C GLN A 19 14.33 10.69 22.45
N SER A 20 14.72 11.82 23.05
CA SER A 20 14.75 13.19 22.58
C SER A 20 16.00 13.46 21.74
N MET A 21 15.93 14.31 20.70
CA MET A 21 16.96 15.33 20.48
C MET A 21 16.55 16.46 19.50
N HIS A 22 16.69 17.68 20.04
CA HIS A 22 16.85 19.04 19.53
C HIS A 22 16.39 19.53 18.15
N ARG A 23 15.64 20.64 18.23
CA ARG A 23 15.27 21.61 17.18
C ARG A 23 16.49 22.34 16.61
N HIS A 24 16.47 22.60 15.32
CA HIS A 24 16.95 23.88 14.77
C HIS A 24 15.92 24.44 13.78
N GLN A 25 15.43 25.64 14.09
CA GLN A 25 14.65 26.50 13.21
C GLN A 25 15.60 27.34 12.38
N CYS A 26 15.34 27.49 11.08
CA CYS A 26 15.75 28.66 10.30
C CYS A 26 14.84 28.81 9.07
N SER A 27 14.22 29.99 8.96
CA SER A 27 13.55 30.55 7.79
C SER A 27 13.45 32.07 8.03
N PRO A 28 13.18 32.95 7.06
CA PRO A 28 13.12 32.79 5.59
C PRO A 28 13.95 33.87 4.85
N SER A 29 14.09 33.76 3.53
CA SER A 29 14.32 34.97 2.70
C SER A 29 13.67 34.85 1.32
N THR A 30 12.64 35.68 1.17
CA THR A 30 11.89 36.05 -0.03
C THR A 30 12.79 36.77 -1.04
N GLN A 31 12.70 36.42 -2.32
CA GLN A 31 12.96 37.36 -3.42
C GLN A 31 12.19 36.93 -4.68
N GLN A 32 11.43 37.89 -5.22
CA GLN A 32 10.55 37.77 -6.38
C GLN A 32 11.32 37.82 -7.70
N ALA A 33 10.74 37.18 -8.72
CA ALA A 33 11.23 37.03 -10.09
C ALA A 33 11.06 38.28 -10.97
N PRO A 34 11.81 38.40 -12.07
CA PRO A 34 11.43 39.20 -13.23
C PRO A 34 10.83 38.36 -14.38
N ASN A 35 9.79 38.92 -14.98
CA ASN A 35 9.14 38.51 -16.23
C ASN A 35 10.08 38.66 -17.44
N ILE A 36 10.27 37.60 -18.24
CA ILE A 36 10.73 37.71 -19.64
C ILE A 36 9.87 36.79 -20.51
N ARG A 37 9.31 37.38 -21.57
CA ARG A 37 8.40 36.76 -22.55
C ARG A 37 9.15 36.49 -23.85
N GLN A 38 8.79 35.37 -24.50
CA GLN A 38 9.12 34.89 -25.86
C GLN A 38 10.52 34.27 -25.99
N GLN A 39 10.72 33.10 -26.61
CA GLN A 39 10.20 32.64 -27.91
C GLN A 39 10.03 31.11 -27.94
N HIS A 40 9.07 30.64 -28.75
CA HIS A 40 8.89 29.23 -29.09
C HIS A 40 10.05 28.74 -29.97
N THR A 41 10.85 27.81 -29.46
CA THR A 41 11.69 26.94 -30.28
C THR A 41 11.32 25.50 -29.97
N HIS A 42 10.89 24.77 -31.00
CA HIS A 42 10.68 23.33 -30.96
C HIS A 42 12.01 22.62 -30.70
N GLU A 43 12.35 22.42 -29.43
CA GLU A 43 13.31 21.40 -29.03
C GLU A 43 12.55 20.08 -28.88
N SER A 44 12.82 19.19 -29.82
CA SER A 44 12.48 17.78 -29.72
C SER A 44 13.11 17.23 -28.44
N ILE A 45 12.28 17.09 -27.41
CA ILE A 45 12.63 16.37 -26.19
C ILE A 45 12.93 14.95 -26.63
N GLY A 46 14.22 14.65 -26.77
CA GLY A 46 14.73 13.31 -26.94
C GLY A 46 14.14 12.47 -25.82
N LEU A 47 13.25 11.55 -26.19
CA LEU A 47 12.72 10.54 -25.29
C LEU A 47 13.92 9.86 -24.63
N VAL A 48 14.06 10.13 -23.33
CA VAL A 48 15.06 9.54 -22.47
C VAL A 48 15.05 8.03 -22.70
N ASN A 49 16.22 7.50 -23.07
CA ASN A 49 16.52 6.08 -23.10
C ASN A 49 15.83 5.39 -21.93
N GLN A 50 14.90 4.48 -22.22
CA GLN A 50 14.32 3.55 -21.27
C GLN A 50 15.17 2.27 -21.31
N PRO A 51 16.07 1.98 -20.35
CA PRO A 51 16.63 0.65 -20.25
C PRO A 51 15.93 -0.10 -19.13
N LYS A 52 15.09 -1.07 -19.50
CA LYS A 52 15.45 -2.48 -19.35
C LYS A 52 14.38 -3.35 -19.97
N LEU A 53 14.81 -4.13 -20.96
CA LEU A 53 14.13 -5.34 -21.39
C LEU A 53 13.83 -6.18 -20.15
N PHE A 54 12.57 -6.22 -19.74
CA PHE A 54 12.06 -7.37 -19.00
C PHE A 54 12.23 -8.57 -19.92
N SER A 55 12.76 -9.67 -19.39
CA SER A 55 12.79 -10.91 -20.17
C SER A 55 11.37 -11.23 -20.61
N ALA A 56 11.18 -11.78 -21.81
CA ALA A 56 9.86 -11.93 -22.40
C ALA A 56 8.85 -12.71 -21.51
N ASP A 57 9.33 -13.43 -20.48
CA ASP A 57 8.51 -14.28 -19.62
C ASP A 57 8.95 -14.32 -18.14
N ASP A 58 9.16 -13.16 -17.50
CA ASP A 58 9.40 -13.08 -16.04
C ASP A 58 8.11 -13.00 -15.20
N GLY A 59 6.94 -13.21 -15.82
CA GLY A 59 5.63 -13.11 -15.18
C GLY A 59 5.11 -11.69 -14.92
N TRP A 60 5.91 -10.63 -15.18
CA TRP A 60 5.50 -9.25 -14.94
C TRP A 60 4.93 -8.59 -16.20
N ARG A 61 3.87 -7.79 -16.03
CA ARG A 61 3.24 -7.01 -17.09
C ARG A 61 2.88 -5.62 -16.58
N LEU A 62 2.98 -4.62 -17.45
CA LEU A 62 2.57 -3.25 -17.14
C LEU A 62 1.11 -3.06 -17.55
N VAL A 63 0.32 -2.44 -16.67
CA VAL A 63 -1.07 -2.06 -16.94
C VAL A 63 -1.16 -0.54 -16.81
N HIS A 64 -1.61 0.13 -17.87
CA HIS A 64 -1.90 1.57 -17.83
C HIS A 64 -3.38 1.80 -17.59
N ILE A 65 -3.71 2.64 -16.61
CA ILE A 65 -5.09 2.99 -16.24
C ILE A 65 -5.22 4.52 -16.28
N PHE A 66 -6.24 5.03 -16.97
CA PHE A 66 -6.58 6.46 -16.97
C PHE A 66 -7.89 6.67 -16.23
N TYR A 67 -7.82 7.28 -15.04
CA TYR A 67 -8.98 7.44 -14.15
C TYR A 67 -9.51 8.88 -14.09
N GLY A 68 -8.83 9.85 -14.69
CA GLY A 68 -9.25 11.25 -14.71
C GLY A 68 -9.24 11.92 -13.34
N ASN A 69 -10.41 12.27 -12.81
CA ASN A 69 -10.58 12.93 -11.51
C ASN A 69 -10.96 11.90 -10.43
N ALA A 70 -10.38 12.05 -9.23
CA ALA A 70 -10.55 11.20 -8.06
C ALA A 70 -11.57 11.74 -7.01
N SER A 71 -12.29 12.83 -7.29
CA SER A 71 -13.17 13.49 -6.31
C SER A 71 -14.25 12.56 -5.71
N HIS A 72 -14.76 11.58 -6.46
CA HIS A 72 -15.82 10.66 -6.01
C HIS A 72 -15.35 9.58 -5.01
N LEU A 73 -14.06 9.46 -4.75
CA LEU A 73 -13.55 8.43 -3.82
C LEU A 73 -13.88 8.74 -2.37
N ALA A 74 -13.84 10.03 -2.00
CA ALA A 74 -14.23 10.47 -0.67
C ALA A 74 -15.71 10.16 -0.40
N ASP A 75 -16.57 10.31 -1.41
CA ASP A 75 -18.01 10.08 -1.31
C ASP A 75 -18.38 8.60 -1.11
N ASN A 76 -17.51 7.66 -1.53
CA ASN A 76 -17.74 6.21 -1.39
C ASN A 76 -17.19 5.62 -0.07
N SER A 77 -16.62 6.45 0.79
CA SER A 77 -16.05 6.03 2.08
C SER A 77 -17.14 5.92 3.15
N ALA A 78 -17.95 4.87 3.10
CA ALA A 78 -18.98 4.61 4.12
C ALA A 78 -18.35 4.10 5.44
N ILE A 79 -17.70 4.99 6.20
CA ILE A 79 -17.19 4.68 7.55
C ILE A 79 -17.81 5.67 8.54
N PRO A 80 -18.68 5.20 9.46
CA PRO A 80 -19.26 6.02 10.52
C PRO A 80 -18.18 6.66 11.40
N ASN A 81 -18.31 7.98 11.59
CA ASN A 81 -17.21 8.86 11.95
C ASN A 81 -17.21 9.19 13.46
N ASN A 82 -16.84 8.24 14.33
CA ASN A 82 -16.73 8.49 15.77
C ASN A 82 -15.37 7.99 16.32
N TYR A 83 -14.75 8.78 17.19
CA TYR A 83 -13.50 8.59 17.98
C TYR A 83 -12.25 9.38 17.51
N PHE A 84 -11.37 9.69 18.49
CA PHE A 84 -10.61 10.94 18.72
C PHE A 84 -9.35 11.28 17.91
N LEU A 85 -9.46 12.19 16.94
CA LEU A 85 -8.67 13.42 16.77
C LEU A 85 -9.58 14.37 15.98
N SER A 86 -10.07 15.46 16.57
CA SER A 86 -11.08 16.30 15.92
C SER A 86 -10.54 16.91 14.62
N GLY A 87 -11.09 16.51 13.47
CA GLY A 87 -10.81 17.11 12.16
C GLY A 87 -10.02 16.26 11.16
N ILE A 88 -9.62 15.02 11.49
CA ILE A 88 -9.00 14.09 10.53
C ILE A 88 -9.89 12.86 10.37
N GLN A 89 -10.15 12.47 9.12
CA GLN A 89 -10.87 11.25 8.79
C GLN A 89 -9.92 10.05 8.79
N TRP A 90 -10.38 8.92 9.32
CA TRP A 90 -9.62 7.68 9.41
C TRP A 90 -10.38 6.56 8.72
N PHE A 91 -9.66 5.58 8.18
CA PHE A 91 -10.19 4.67 7.17
C PHE A 91 -10.03 3.20 7.55
N SER A 92 -9.03 2.87 8.35
CA SER A 92 -8.76 1.49 8.75
C SER A 92 -9.82 0.91 9.69
N GLN A 93 -9.93 -0.42 9.71
CA GLN A 93 -10.70 -1.09 10.77
C GLN A 93 -10.07 -0.82 12.13
N LEU A 94 -10.91 -0.50 13.12
CA LEU A 94 -10.48 -0.22 14.49
C LEU A 94 -9.45 0.92 14.61
N ARG A 95 -9.33 1.81 13.60
CA ARG A 95 -8.43 2.98 13.59
C ARG A 95 -6.94 2.64 13.75
N GLN A 96 -6.51 1.51 13.22
CA GLN A 96 -5.09 1.15 13.11
C GLN A 96 -4.24 2.26 12.47
N ASP A 97 -4.73 2.89 11.40
CA ASP A 97 -4.08 4.03 10.73
C ASP A 97 -3.85 5.23 11.68
N GLU A 98 -4.79 5.51 12.58
CA GLU A 98 -4.59 6.50 13.65
C GLU A 98 -3.55 6.05 14.68
N VAL A 99 -3.60 4.78 15.10
CA VAL A 99 -2.65 4.23 16.07
C VAL A 99 -1.24 4.38 15.52
N ILE A 100 -1.01 4.02 14.26
CA ILE A 100 0.29 4.19 13.59
C ILE A 100 0.70 5.66 13.53
N ALA A 101 -0.20 6.56 13.11
CA ALA A 101 0.08 8.00 13.08
C ALA A 101 0.47 8.52 14.46
N THR A 102 -0.24 8.11 15.51
CA THR A 102 0.02 8.48 16.90
C THR A 102 1.36 7.92 17.40
N LEU A 103 1.63 6.63 17.19
CA LEU A 103 2.87 5.97 17.59
C LEU A 103 4.09 6.63 16.96
N LEU A 104 3.96 7.06 15.70
CA LEU A 104 5.01 7.77 14.96
C LEU A 104 4.95 9.29 15.15
N ARG A 105 4.19 9.77 16.14
CA ARG A 105 4.11 11.18 16.56
C ARG A 105 3.72 12.12 15.41
N GLY A 106 2.79 11.68 14.57
CA GLY A 106 2.31 12.43 13.41
C GLY A 106 3.38 12.61 12.33
N LYS A 107 4.30 11.64 12.18
CA LYS A 107 5.33 11.65 11.14
C LYS A 107 4.71 11.97 9.78
N ARG A 108 5.36 12.86 9.03
CA ARG A 108 5.05 13.19 7.63
C ARG A 108 6.11 12.65 6.70
N ASN A 109 5.75 12.46 5.44
CA ASN A 109 6.66 11.97 4.39
C ASN A 109 7.31 10.62 4.75
N GLY A 110 6.54 9.72 5.39
CA GLY A 110 6.98 8.35 5.62
C GLY A 110 6.76 7.47 4.41
N TYR A 111 7.26 6.23 4.49
CA TYR A 111 7.02 5.20 3.48
C TYR A 111 6.27 4.00 4.06
N PHE A 112 5.17 3.59 3.42
CA PHE A 112 4.41 2.40 3.82
C PHE A 112 4.51 1.26 2.79
N VAL A 113 4.31 0.03 3.26
CA VAL A 113 3.94 -1.11 2.44
C VAL A 113 2.63 -1.67 2.98
N ASP A 114 1.63 -1.84 2.11
CA ASP A 114 0.33 -2.41 2.44
C ASP A 114 0.15 -3.73 1.71
N LEU A 115 0.33 -4.84 2.43
CA LEU A 115 0.17 -6.18 1.88
C LEU A 115 -1.25 -6.68 2.13
N ALA A 116 -1.91 -7.14 1.06
CA ALA A 116 -3.36 -7.34 0.98
C ALA A 116 -4.13 -6.02 1.16
N ALA A 117 -3.73 -5.02 0.35
CA ALA A 117 -4.24 -3.65 0.43
C ALA A 117 -5.76 -3.51 0.23
N ASN A 118 -6.41 -4.48 -0.43
CA ASN A 118 -7.86 -4.55 -0.57
C ASN A 118 -8.44 -3.28 -1.25
N ASP A 119 -9.55 -2.76 -0.74
CA ASP A 119 -10.19 -1.54 -1.23
C ASP A 119 -9.31 -0.31 -1.00
N ALA A 120 -9.27 0.59 -1.98
CA ALA A 120 -8.39 1.76 -1.95
C ALA A 120 -8.65 2.72 -0.77
N VAL A 121 -9.87 2.76 -0.25
CA VAL A 121 -10.24 3.73 0.77
C VAL A 121 -10.95 3.06 1.94
N ARG A 122 -11.96 2.23 1.66
CA ARG A 122 -12.72 1.57 2.72
C ARG A 122 -11.80 0.58 3.43
N ILE A 123 -11.77 0.61 4.76
CA ILE A 123 -10.94 -0.27 5.60
C ILE A 123 -9.43 -0.20 5.31
N SER A 124 -8.95 0.81 4.56
CA SER A 124 -7.53 0.91 4.21
C SER A 124 -6.67 1.31 5.41
N ASN A 125 -5.61 0.55 5.65
CA ASN A 125 -4.63 0.81 6.70
C ASN A 125 -3.68 1.98 6.38
N THR A 126 -3.64 2.42 5.12
CA THR A 126 -2.62 3.36 4.63
C THR A 126 -3.20 4.60 3.94
N TYR A 127 -4.53 4.67 3.74
CA TYR A 127 -5.14 5.80 3.04
C TYR A 127 -5.01 7.12 3.79
N ALA A 128 -5.26 7.14 5.10
CA ALA A 128 -5.04 8.33 5.93
C ALA A 128 -3.57 8.79 5.92
N LEU A 129 -2.62 7.85 5.99
CA LEU A 129 -1.18 8.16 6.01
C LEU A 129 -0.74 8.82 4.70
N GLU A 130 -1.16 8.26 3.56
CA GLU A 130 -0.87 8.82 2.24
C GLU A 130 -1.46 10.23 2.09
N THR A 131 -2.73 10.41 2.45
CA THR A 131 -3.48 11.63 2.13
C THR A 131 -3.27 12.75 3.15
N HIS A 132 -3.30 12.44 4.45
CA HIS A 132 -3.23 13.43 5.51
C HIS A 132 -1.80 13.72 5.98
N PHE A 133 -0.90 12.73 5.86
CA PHE A 133 0.49 12.83 6.32
C PHE A 133 1.51 12.89 5.17
N ASN A 134 1.06 12.87 3.92
CA ASN A 134 1.89 12.93 2.72
C ASN A 134 2.91 11.78 2.64
N TRP A 135 2.51 10.59 3.09
CA TRP A 135 3.33 9.40 2.92
C TRP A 135 3.27 8.90 1.48
N THR A 136 4.32 8.21 1.05
CA THR A 136 4.34 7.42 -0.19
C THR A 136 4.40 5.94 0.18
N GLY A 137 4.24 5.04 -0.79
CA GLY A 137 4.28 3.62 -0.46
C GLY A 137 4.06 2.68 -1.61
N LEU A 138 3.76 1.44 -1.24
CA LEU A 138 3.48 0.32 -2.13
C LEU A 138 2.26 -0.46 -1.60
N CYS A 139 1.19 -0.53 -2.39
CA CYS A 139 0.05 -1.40 -2.13
C CYS A 139 0.19 -2.69 -2.95
N ILE A 140 0.13 -3.84 -2.29
CA ILE A 140 0.19 -5.16 -2.92
C ILE A 140 -1.16 -5.85 -2.69
N GLU A 141 -1.86 -6.16 -3.77
CA GLU A 141 -3.17 -6.80 -3.73
C GLU A 141 -3.25 -7.85 -4.85
N ALA A 142 -3.67 -9.07 -4.53
CA ALA A 142 -3.74 -10.13 -5.53
C ALA A 142 -5.06 -10.09 -6.32
N ASN A 143 -6.16 -9.70 -5.67
CA ASN A 143 -7.50 -9.77 -6.22
C ASN A 143 -7.78 -8.62 -7.20
N PRO A 144 -7.93 -8.90 -8.50
CA PRO A 144 -8.08 -7.88 -9.53
C PRO A 144 -9.35 -7.04 -9.39
N MET A 145 -10.35 -7.50 -8.62
CA MET A 145 -11.56 -6.69 -8.36
C MET A 145 -11.24 -5.33 -7.73
N TYR A 146 -10.14 -5.24 -6.99
CA TYR A 146 -9.72 -4.01 -6.31
C TYR A 146 -8.87 -3.09 -7.17
N PHE A 147 -8.30 -3.57 -8.29
CA PHE A 147 -7.31 -2.81 -9.07
C PHE A 147 -7.88 -1.50 -9.61
N ALA A 148 -9.15 -1.49 -10.02
CA ALA A 148 -9.81 -0.26 -10.47
C ALA A 148 -9.86 0.79 -9.35
N SER A 149 -10.23 0.39 -8.13
CA SER A 149 -10.23 1.31 -6.98
C SER A 149 -8.82 1.71 -6.56
N LEU A 150 -7.87 0.77 -6.54
CA LEU A 150 -6.49 1.03 -6.14
C LEU A 150 -5.77 1.94 -7.13
N SER A 151 -6.20 1.97 -8.39
CA SER A 151 -5.64 2.87 -9.42
C SER A 151 -5.75 4.35 -9.07
N TYR A 152 -6.59 4.71 -8.11
CA TYR A 152 -6.73 6.09 -7.64
C TYR A 152 -5.77 6.47 -6.50
N ARG A 153 -5.01 5.52 -5.96
CA ARG A 153 -3.99 5.76 -4.93
C ARG A 153 -2.80 6.50 -5.53
N LYS A 154 -2.06 7.25 -4.71
CA LYS A 154 -0.83 7.93 -5.15
C LYS A 154 0.39 7.00 -5.12
N CYS A 155 0.33 5.95 -4.30
CA CYS A 155 1.34 4.92 -4.18
C CYS A 155 1.39 3.98 -5.39
N ASP A 156 2.49 3.25 -5.53
CA ASP A 156 2.57 2.16 -6.51
C ASP A 156 1.61 1.03 -6.11
N VAL A 157 0.96 0.42 -7.10
CA VAL A 157 0.03 -0.70 -6.91
C VAL A 157 0.55 -1.93 -7.63
N VAL A 158 0.62 -3.06 -6.91
CA VAL A 158 1.17 -4.32 -7.40
C VAL A 158 0.13 -5.42 -7.31
N GLY A 159 -0.22 -5.96 -8.48
CA GLY A 159 -1.08 -7.14 -8.62
C GLY A 159 -0.30 -8.45 -8.43
N ALA A 160 -0.14 -8.96 -7.21
CA ALA A 160 0.66 -10.17 -6.98
C ALA A 160 0.22 -10.98 -5.75
N VAL A 161 0.35 -12.30 -5.83
CA VAL A 161 0.30 -13.18 -4.64
C VAL A 161 1.70 -13.24 -4.05
N VAL A 162 1.85 -12.84 -2.79
CA VAL A 162 3.13 -12.92 -2.08
C VAL A 162 3.23 -14.25 -1.35
N GLY A 163 4.39 -14.92 -1.45
CA GLY A 163 4.65 -16.19 -0.77
C GLY A 163 6.15 -16.44 -0.54
N ALA A 164 6.48 -17.61 0.03
CA ALA A 164 7.84 -17.96 0.42
C ALA A 164 8.81 -18.17 -0.76
N LYS A 165 8.29 -18.56 -1.93
CA LYS A 165 9.08 -18.83 -3.14
C LYS A 165 8.52 -18.07 -4.34
N ASN A 166 9.39 -17.86 -5.32
CA ASN A 166 8.92 -17.41 -6.63
C ASN A 166 8.43 -18.61 -7.43
N MET A 167 7.39 -18.40 -8.25
CA MET A 167 6.85 -19.41 -9.16
C MET A 167 6.37 -20.69 -8.45
N GLU A 168 5.99 -20.59 -7.18
CA GLU A 168 5.27 -21.68 -6.50
C GLU A 168 3.79 -21.53 -6.82
N GLU A 169 3.21 -22.59 -7.38
CA GLU A 169 1.79 -22.62 -7.69
C GLU A 169 0.98 -22.84 -6.41
N VAL A 170 0.04 -21.96 -6.14
CA VAL A 170 -0.87 -22.03 -5.00
C VAL A 170 -2.30 -21.85 -5.45
N TRP A 171 -3.23 -22.42 -4.71
CA TRP A 171 -4.64 -22.06 -4.83
C TRP A 171 -4.87 -20.74 -4.09
N PHE A 172 -5.50 -19.77 -4.77
CA PHE A 172 -5.85 -18.50 -4.17
C PHE A 172 -7.35 -18.26 -4.35
N LYS A 173 -8.02 -17.82 -3.28
CA LYS A 173 -9.43 -17.49 -3.30
C LYS A 173 -9.63 -16.05 -3.75
N PHE A 174 -10.46 -15.85 -4.78
CA PHE A 174 -10.83 -14.53 -5.32
C PHE A 174 -12.33 -14.26 -5.11
N PRO A 175 -12.74 -13.82 -3.90
CA PRO A 175 -14.13 -13.41 -3.69
C PRO A 175 -14.50 -12.31 -4.67
N ASN A 176 -15.67 -12.40 -5.29
CA ASN A 176 -16.21 -11.33 -6.16
C ASN A 176 -17.14 -10.37 -5.38
N ARG A 177 -16.93 -10.28 -4.07
CA ARG A 177 -17.68 -9.45 -3.14
C ARG A 177 -16.71 -8.65 -2.31
N ALA A 178 -17.04 -7.39 -2.06
CA ALA A 178 -16.14 -6.48 -1.39
C ALA A 178 -15.92 -6.89 0.07
N GLY A 179 -14.66 -6.98 0.51
CA GLY A 179 -14.28 -7.38 1.87
C GLY A 179 -12.95 -8.14 1.95
N PRO A 180 -12.34 -8.23 3.15
CA PRO A 180 -11.08 -8.91 3.38
C PRO A 180 -11.33 -10.42 3.50
N GLN A 181 -11.39 -11.11 2.37
CA GLN A 181 -11.70 -12.55 2.31
C GLN A 181 -10.89 -13.32 1.27
N GLY A 182 -10.05 -12.61 0.50
CA GLY A 182 -9.13 -13.24 -0.45
C GLY A 182 -7.88 -13.74 0.26
N GLY A 183 -7.25 -14.78 -0.25
CA GLY A 183 -6.03 -15.31 0.35
C GLY A 183 -5.62 -16.67 -0.21
N ILE A 184 -4.44 -17.14 0.22
CA ILE A 184 -3.92 -18.45 -0.14
C ILE A 184 -4.76 -19.53 0.53
N VAL A 185 -5.16 -20.54 -0.23
CA VAL A 185 -5.98 -21.65 0.25
C VAL A 185 -5.06 -22.77 0.76
N GLY A 186 -5.33 -23.24 1.99
CA GLY A 186 -4.58 -24.35 2.57
C GLY A 186 -5.02 -24.73 3.98
N GLU A 187 -4.57 -25.89 4.45
CA GLU A 187 -4.95 -26.42 5.77
C GLU A 187 -4.49 -25.55 6.93
N ASN A 188 -3.42 -24.76 6.75
CA ASN A 188 -2.85 -23.88 7.76
C ASN A 188 -3.25 -22.40 7.63
N PHE A 189 -4.07 -22.04 6.63
CA PHE A 189 -4.51 -20.66 6.38
C PHE A 189 -5.99 -20.49 6.70
N ASP A 190 -6.47 -19.25 6.87
CA ASP A 190 -7.89 -19.00 7.16
C ASP A 190 -8.78 -19.40 5.97
N ASN A 191 -8.22 -19.36 4.77
CA ASN A 191 -8.87 -19.77 3.55
C ASN A 191 -8.78 -21.30 3.33
N LYS A 192 -9.93 -21.98 3.42
CA LYS A 192 -10.10 -23.39 3.03
C LYS A 192 -10.72 -23.52 1.64
N HIS A 193 -10.49 -24.67 1.00
CA HIS A 193 -11.17 -25.02 -0.25
C HIS A 193 -12.68 -25.02 -0.06
N SER A 194 -13.38 -24.32 -0.94
CA SER A 194 -14.83 -24.24 -0.93
C SER A 194 -15.38 -24.39 -2.33
N SER A 195 -16.16 -25.45 -2.56
CA SER A 195 -16.87 -25.65 -3.84
C SER A 195 -18.10 -24.75 -4.00
N ARG A 196 -18.47 -23.98 -2.97
CA ARG A 196 -19.75 -23.24 -2.96
C ARG A 196 -19.81 -22.08 -3.94
N PHE A 197 -18.67 -21.50 -4.32
CA PHE A 197 -18.62 -20.27 -5.12
C PHE A 197 -17.64 -20.28 -6.30
N ASP A 198 -16.87 -21.37 -6.51
CA ASP A 198 -15.86 -21.48 -7.60
C ASP A 198 -14.87 -20.29 -7.68
N GLU A 199 -14.51 -19.76 -6.51
CA GLU A 199 -13.63 -18.59 -6.34
C GLU A 199 -12.13 -18.96 -6.28
N ASP A 200 -11.82 -20.25 -6.08
CA ASP A 200 -10.45 -20.75 -5.96
C ASP A 200 -9.83 -20.88 -7.36
N ARG A 201 -8.70 -20.21 -7.60
CA ARG A 201 -7.96 -20.26 -8.87
C ARG A 201 -6.46 -20.46 -8.62
N PRO A 202 -5.75 -21.20 -9.49
CA PRO A 202 -4.31 -21.34 -9.37
C PRO A 202 -3.63 -20.00 -9.66
N ARG A 203 -2.57 -19.69 -8.90
CA ARG A 203 -1.71 -18.51 -9.06
C ARG A 203 -0.27 -18.88 -8.73
N PHE A 204 0.65 -18.10 -9.27
CA PHE A 204 2.06 -18.18 -8.89
C PHE A 204 2.40 -17.11 -7.88
N THR A 205 3.20 -17.48 -6.88
CA THR A 205 3.69 -16.56 -5.86
C THR A 205 4.95 -15.83 -6.32
N VAL A 206 5.20 -14.68 -5.69
CA VAL A 206 6.48 -13.98 -5.72
C VAL A 206 6.91 -13.61 -4.30
N LYS A 207 8.22 -13.65 -4.02
CA LYS A 207 8.77 -13.24 -2.73
C LYS A 207 8.65 -11.73 -2.55
N ILE A 208 8.34 -11.30 -1.33
CA ILE A 208 8.20 -9.87 -1.01
C ILE A 208 9.48 -9.08 -1.30
N LEU A 209 10.66 -9.67 -1.04
CA LEU A 209 11.94 -9.03 -1.34
C LEU A 209 12.19 -8.82 -2.84
N ASP A 210 11.59 -9.66 -3.68
CA ASP A 210 11.70 -9.54 -5.14
C ASP A 210 10.79 -8.40 -5.63
N VAL A 211 9.61 -8.26 -5.04
CA VAL A 211 8.74 -7.10 -5.23
C VAL A 211 9.46 -5.81 -4.79
N PHE A 212 10.06 -5.78 -3.60
CA PHE A 212 10.78 -4.61 -3.10
C PHE A 212 11.93 -4.19 -4.01
N ARG A 213 12.72 -5.15 -4.52
CA ARG A 213 13.78 -4.88 -5.50
C ARG A 213 13.23 -4.32 -6.81
N ARG A 214 12.10 -4.88 -7.28
CA ARG A 214 11.47 -4.51 -8.56
C ARG A 214 10.91 -3.08 -8.54
N PHE A 215 10.26 -2.70 -7.45
CA PHE A 215 9.62 -1.40 -7.25
C PHE A 215 10.48 -0.41 -6.46
N GLN A 216 11.76 -0.73 -6.27
CA GLN A 216 12.75 0.13 -5.62
C GLN A 216 12.29 0.64 -4.25
N THR A 217 11.61 -0.21 -3.49
CA THR A 217 11.16 0.08 -2.12
C THR A 217 12.37 0.53 -1.29
N PRO A 218 12.25 1.63 -0.52
CA PRO A 218 13.37 2.15 0.26
C PRO A 218 13.80 1.14 1.33
N ALA A 219 15.08 1.23 1.72
CA ALA A 219 15.64 0.37 2.76
C ALA A 219 14.99 0.57 4.14
N VAL A 220 14.35 1.72 4.36
CA VAL A 220 13.60 2.02 5.58
C VAL A 220 12.13 2.14 5.20
N ILE A 221 11.33 1.21 5.73
CA ILE A 221 9.86 1.23 5.67
C ILE A 221 9.38 1.67 7.05
N ASP A 222 8.59 2.74 7.10
CA ASP A 222 8.07 3.30 8.35
C ASP A 222 6.86 2.52 8.87
N TYR A 223 6.09 1.92 7.97
CA TYR A 223 4.94 1.09 8.30
C TYR A 223 4.77 -0.05 7.30
N LEU A 224 4.67 -1.29 7.79
CA LEU A 224 4.37 -2.46 7.00
C LEU A 224 3.06 -3.05 7.55
N SER A 225 1.98 -2.88 6.80
CA SER A 225 0.66 -3.49 7.06
C SER A 225 0.67 -4.91 6.49
N LEU A 226 0.45 -5.91 7.36
CA LEU A 226 0.48 -7.35 7.06
C LEU A 226 -0.84 -7.98 7.52
N ASP A 227 -1.92 -7.70 6.80
CA ASP A 227 -3.24 -8.26 7.09
C ASP A 227 -3.61 -9.29 6.03
N VAL A 228 -2.95 -10.46 6.09
CA VAL A 228 -2.94 -11.47 5.01
C VAL A 228 -3.72 -12.74 5.36
N GLU A 229 -4.67 -12.64 6.30
CA GLU A 229 -5.62 -13.71 6.66
C GLU A 229 -4.90 -15.04 7.03
N GLY A 230 -3.88 -14.95 7.89
CA GLY A 230 -3.22 -16.11 8.49
C GLY A 230 -2.01 -16.66 7.70
N ALA A 231 -1.56 -15.95 6.66
CA ALA A 231 -0.39 -16.33 5.86
C ALA A 231 0.90 -15.58 6.23
N GLU A 232 0.94 -14.90 7.37
CA GLU A 232 2.02 -13.99 7.76
C GLU A 232 3.37 -14.73 7.86
N ASP A 233 3.39 -15.90 8.52
CA ASP A 233 4.60 -16.70 8.71
C ASP A 233 5.20 -17.16 7.37
N LEU A 234 4.35 -17.49 6.40
CA LEU A 234 4.78 -17.90 5.05
C LEU A 234 5.44 -16.75 4.29
N ILE A 235 4.92 -15.54 4.46
CA ILE A 235 5.40 -14.35 3.75
C ILE A 235 6.73 -13.87 4.35
N MET A 236 6.94 -14.09 5.65
CA MET A 236 8.10 -13.61 6.39
C MET A 236 9.27 -14.61 6.45
N SER A 237 9.11 -15.83 5.92
CA SER A 237 10.15 -16.87 5.83
C SER A 237 11.11 -16.67 4.67
#